data_AF-A0AAD5CPN6-F1
#
_entry.id   AF-A0AAD5CPN6-F1
#
_cell.length_a   1.000
_cell.length_b   1.000
_cell.length_c   1.000
_cell.angle_alpha   90.00
_cell.angle_beta   90.00
_cell.angle_gamma   90.00
#
_symmetry.space_group_name_H-M   'P 1'
#
loop_
_entity.id
_entity.type
_entity.pdbx_description
1 polymer ?
#
loop_
_entity_poly.entity_id
_entity_poly.type
_entity_poly.pdbx_seq_one_letter_code
_entity_poly.pdbx_strand_id
1 'polypeptide(L)'
;RIDSNDQRHIQVVNTCVTSQTASISNIGKDEVGWEEEFANVDTKRQLAALYFNRNPKAPMLPKDYSKFFNPPPYTLPSWFTEQDLDYFASKYRATGFRGPFNYYRCFDRNWELCAAWTGSKITVPVKFIVGDLDLTYAFPGTKEYIHGGGFKKMVPGLEEVVVMEGVAHFINQEKPQEINNHIFNFINKF
;
A
#
# COMPACT_ATOMS: atom_id res chain seq x y z
N ARG A 1 4.21 -36.98 -13.75
CA ARG A 1 3.58 -36.19 -14.84
C ARG A 1 2.53 -35.32 -14.16
N ILE A 2 2.96 -34.19 -13.64
CA ILE A 2 2.09 -33.20 -12.97
C ILE A 2 1.73 -32.22 -14.08
N ASP A 3 0.44 -32.07 -14.32
CA ASP A 3 -0.10 -31.26 -15.40
C ASP A 3 0.23 -29.78 -15.15
N SER A 4 0.81 -29.11 -16.14
CA SER A 4 1.43 -27.79 -16.03
C SER A 4 0.44 -26.62 -16.18
N ASN A 5 -0.86 -26.86 -15.96
CA ASN A 5 -1.93 -25.98 -16.43
C ASN A 5 -2.88 -25.42 -15.36
N ASP A 6 -2.60 -25.58 -14.06
CA ASP A 6 -3.42 -24.96 -13.01
C ASP A 6 -2.57 -24.14 -12.04
N GLN A 7 -2.20 -22.93 -12.48
CA GLN A 7 -1.74 -21.86 -11.59
C GLN A 7 -2.74 -20.69 -11.64
N ARG A 8 -3.97 -20.93 -11.21
CA ARG A 8 -4.94 -19.87 -10.92
C ARG A 8 -4.74 -19.35 -9.50
N HIS A 9 -3.60 -18.71 -9.26
CA HIS A 9 -3.44 -17.88 -8.07
C HIS A 9 -4.13 -16.55 -8.30
N ILE A 10 -5.35 -16.39 -7.78
CA ILE A 10 -5.97 -15.08 -7.59
C ILE A 10 -5.15 -14.40 -6.49
N GLN A 11 -4.13 -13.63 -6.88
CA GLN A 11 -3.47 -12.75 -5.94
C GLN A 11 -4.27 -11.46 -5.86
N VAL A 12 -4.99 -11.27 -4.75
CA VAL A 12 -5.39 -9.92 -4.31
C VAL A 12 -4.11 -9.26 -3.79
N VAL A 13 -3.29 -8.76 -4.71
CA VAL A 13 -2.13 -7.96 -4.34
C VAL A 13 -2.64 -6.56 -4.06
N ASN A 14 -2.52 -6.12 -2.81
CA ASN A 14 -2.51 -4.69 -2.52
C ASN A 14 -1.16 -4.16 -3.05
N THR A 15 -1.05 -3.98 -4.37
CA THR A 15 0.20 -3.57 -5.01
C THR A 15 0.47 -2.11 -4.63
N CYS A 16 1.44 -1.91 -3.75
CA CYS A 16 2.34 -0.77 -3.87
C CYS A 16 3.02 -0.93 -5.24
N VAL A 17 2.52 -0.19 -6.24
CA VAL A 17 2.97 -0.30 -7.63
C VAL A 17 4.48 -0.01 -7.68
N THR A 18 5.21 -0.99 -8.19
CA THR A 18 6.61 -0.93 -8.57
C THR A 18 6.78 0.00 -9.79
N SER A 19 6.72 1.31 -9.57
CA SER A 19 7.22 2.30 -10.53
C SER A 19 7.51 3.65 -9.89
N GLN A 20 8.22 3.68 -8.75
CA GLN A 20 8.81 4.93 -8.24
C GLN A 20 9.93 4.63 -7.22
N THR A 21 11.02 4.04 -7.72
CA THR A 21 12.23 3.72 -6.95
C THR A 21 13.11 4.93 -6.62
N ALA A 22 12.71 6.17 -6.93
CA ALA A 22 13.55 7.36 -6.69
C ALA A 22 13.11 8.25 -5.52
N SER A 23 11.84 8.20 -5.10
CA SER A 23 11.30 9.04 -4.02
C SER A 23 11.18 8.28 -2.70
N ILE A 24 10.93 6.97 -2.74
CA ILE A 24 10.93 6.09 -1.55
C ILE A 24 12.34 5.56 -1.24
N SER A 25 13.29 5.65 -2.18
CA SER A 25 14.68 5.22 -1.97
C SER A 25 15.36 5.91 -0.79
N ASN A 26 14.91 7.07 -0.33
CA ASN A 26 15.51 7.71 0.85
C ASN A 26 14.87 7.27 2.17
N ILE A 27 13.86 6.40 2.14
CA ILE A 27 13.33 5.74 3.34
C ILE A 27 14.22 4.54 3.65
N GLY A 28 15.23 4.76 4.49
CA GLY A 28 16.00 3.68 5.09
C GLY A 28 17.33 3.33 4.42
N LYS A 29 17.85 4.16 3.51
CA LYS A 29 19.20 3.95 2.97
C LYS A 29 20.31 4.29 3.95
N ASP A 30 20.15 5.32 4.78
CA ASP A 30 21.31 5.84 5.55
C ASP A 30 21.09 6.14 7.04
N GLU A 31 19.90 5.91 7.63
CA GLU A 31 19.70 6.19 9.06
C GLU A 31 19.17 4.99 9.83
N VAL A 32 20.10 4.29 10.48
CA VAL A 32 19.83 3.46 11.66
C VAL A 32 19.67 4.44 12.83
N GLY A 33 18.48 4.51 13.44
CA GLY A 33 18.27 5.32 14.66
C GLY A 33 16.84 5.80 14.89
N TRP A 34 16.06 6.02 13.84
CA TRP A 34 14.67 6.50 13.96
C TRP A 34 13.70 5.48 14.55
N GLU A 35 14.05 4.18 14.58
CA GLU A 35 13.21 3.16 15.22
C GLU A 35 13.04 3.41 16.72
N GLU A 36 14.03 4.01 17.38
CA GLU A 36 13.93 4.41 18.79
C GLU A 36 12.98 5.61 18.96
N GLU A 37 13.09 6.63 18.10
CA GLU A 37 12.16 7.76 18.09
C GLU A 37 10.72 7.31 17.76
N PHE A 38 10.57 6.37 16.84
CA PHE A 38 9.31 5.72 16.53
C PHE A 38 8.81 4.94 17.75
N ALA A 39 9.63 4.13 18.40
CA ALA A 39 9.22 3.34 19.56
C ALA A 39 8.78 4.22 20.76
N ASN A 40 9.28 5.46 20.85
CA ASN A 40 8.96 6.40 21.92
C ASN A 40 7.58 7.08 21.78
N VAL A 41 6.89 6.90 20.66
CA VAL A 41 5.55 7.47 20.44
C VAL A 41 4.49 6.42 20.74
N ASP A 42 3.37 6.83 21.33
CA ASP A 42 2.26 5.93 21.57
C ASP A 42 1.82 5.20 20.28
N THR A 43 1.82 3.88 20.35
CA THR A 43 1.55 3.00 19.21
C THR A 43 0.17 3.26 18.59
N LYS A 44 -0.84 3.60 19.40
CA LYS A 44 -2.18 3.90 18.85
C LYS A 44 -2.15 5.18 18.04
N ARG A 45 -1.48 6.23 18.52
CA ARG A 45 -1.31 7.49 17.77
C ARG A 45 -0.61 7.28 16.43
N GLN A 46 0.41 6.43 16.39
CA GLN A 46 1.10 6.09 15.13
C GLN A 46 0.20 5.35 14.15
N LEU A 47 -0.48 4.31 14.64
CA LEU A 47 -1.40 3.54 13.81
C LEU A 47 -2.56 4.41 13.32
N ALA A 48 -3.11 5.28 14.16
CA ALA A 48 -4.15 6.21 13.76
C ALA A 48 -3.69 7.17 12.65
N ALA A 49 -2.47 7.70 12.73
CA ALA A 49 -1.91 8.54 11.68
C ALA A 49 -1.68 7.79 10.37
N LEU A 50 -1.40 6.48 10.43
CA LEU A 50 -1.31 5.64 9.24
C LEU A 50 -2.69 5.33 8.66
N TYR A 51 -3.60 4.81 9.48
CA TYR A 51 -4.92 4.31 9.06
C TYR A 51 -5.89 5.41 8.63
N PHE A 52 -5.82 6.58 9.28
CA PHE A 52 -6.80 7.64 9.09
C PHE A 52 -6.26 8.80 8.26
N ASN A 53 -5.11 8.63 7.60
CA ASN A 53 -4.59 9.64 6.68
C ASN A 53 -5.49 9.74 5.44
N ARG A 54 -6.06 10.94 5.25
CA ARG A 54 -6.91 11.28 4.11
C ARG A 54 -6.34 12.41 3.26
N ASN A 55 -5.07 12.76 3.47
CA ASN A 55 -4.40 13.79 2.69
C ASN A 55 -4.06 13.22 1.31
N PRO A 56 -4.71 13.69 0.23
CA PRO A 56 -4.52 13.14 -1.12
C PRO A 56 -3.25 13.69 -1.78
N LYS A 57 -2.24 14.04 -0.99
CA LYS A 57 -0.94 14.53 -1.46
C LYS A 57 0.09 13.44 -1.24
N ALA A 58 1.00 13.30 -2.20
CA ALA A 58 2.15 12.44 -2.05
C ALA A 58 2.85 12.74 -0.70
N PRO A 59 3.17 11.71 0.11
CA PRO A 59 3.86 11.92 1.36
C PRO A 59 5.22 12.57 1.08
N MET A 60 5.41 13.79 1.56
CA MET A 60 6.71 14.42 1.59
C MET A 60 7.41 13.97 2.87
N LEU A 61 8.57 13.33 2.74
CA LEU A 61 9.41 13.09 3.90
C LEU A 61 9.88 14.45 4.43
N PRO A 62 9.57 14.79 5.69
CA PRO A 62 10.11 15.99 6.29
C PRO A 62 11.63 15.85 6.40
N LYS A 63 12.34 16.97 6.24
CA LYS A 63 13.80 17.02 6.45
C LYS A 63 14.21 16.72 7.90
N ASP A 64 13.25 16.80 8.81
CA ASP A 64 13.38 16.54 10.24
C ASP A 64 12.47 15.34 10.57
N TYR A 65 13.09 14.16 10.68
CA TYR A 65 12.39 12.89 10.87
C TYR A 65 11.64 12.83 12.21
N SER A 66 12.08 13.57 13.24
CA SER A 66 11.41 13.62 14.55
C SER A 66 9.96 14.10 14.45
N LYS A 67 9.65 14.99 13.50
CA LYS A 67 8.30 15.49 13.22
C LYS A 67 7.43 14.50 12.46
N PHE A 68 8.03 13.54 11.76
CA PHE A 68 7.30 12.46 11.10
C PHE A 68 6.69 11.50 12.14
N PHE A 69 7.34 11.36 13.30
CA PHE A 69 6.96 10.38 14.32
C PHE A 69 6.06 10.93 15.43
N ASN A 70 5.78 12.24 15.50
CA ASN A 70 4.83 12.81 16.46
C ASN A 70 3.51 13.21 15.76
N PRO A 71 2.62 12.26 15.47
CA PRO A 71 1.38 12.53 14.75
C PRO A 71 0.42 13.39 15.59
N PRO A 72 -0.43 14.21 14.95
CA PRO A 72 -1.45 14.97 15.65
C PRO A 72 -2.45 14.06 16.40
N PRO A 73 -3.24 14.61 17.33
CA PRO A 73 -4.39 13.89 17.88
C PRO A 73 -5.29 13.35 16.76
N TYR A 74 -5.91 12.20 17.00
CA TYR A 74 -6.77 11.53 16.03
C TYR A 74 -8.20 11.45 16.54
N THR A 75 -9.13 11.35 15.59
CA THR A 75 -10.53 10.97 15.83
C THR A 75 -10.79 9.69 15.06
N LEU A 76 -11.44 8.71 15.70
CA LEU A 76 -11.81 7.48 15.02
C LEU A 76 -12.82 7.75 13.90
N PRO A 77 -12.58 7.26 12.68
CA PRO A 77 -13.61 7.28 11.65
C PRO A 77 -14.70 6.25 11.98
N SER A 78 -15.90 6.43 11.41
CA SER A 78 -17.06 5.55 11.70
C SER A 78 -16.86 4.09 11.30
N TRP A 79 -15.90 3.79 10.42
CA TRP A 79 -15.57 2.45 9.94
C TRP A 79 -14.47 1.75 10.77
N PHE A 80 -13.93 2.40 11.81
CA PHE A 80 -12.84 1.85 12.61
C PHE A 80 -13.08 2.08 14.10
N THR A 81 -13.09 1.00 14.88
CA THR A 81 -13.42 1.08 16.31
C THR A 81 -12.16 1.25 17.18
N GLU A 82 -12.36 1.66 18.44
CA GLU A 82 -11.27 1.69 19.42
C GLU A 82 -10.72 0.27 19.66
N GLN A 83 -11.57 -0.75 19.59
CA GLN A 83 -11.16 -2.15 19.74
C GLN A 83 -10.25 -2.62 18.59
N ASP A 84 -10.53 -2.18 17.36
CA ASP A 84 -9.66 -2.46 16.21
C ASP A 84 -8.29 -1.81 16.42
N LEU A 85 -8.28 -0.53 16.84
CA LEU A 85 -7.04 0.20 17.12
C LEU A 85 -6.23 -0.46 18.24
N ASP A 86 -6.90 -0.88 19.32
CA ASP A 86 -6.32 -1.64 20.42
C ASP A 86 -5.72 -2.95 19.96
N TYR A 87 -6.45 -3.69 19.12
CA TYR A 87 -5.99 -4.95 18.58
C TYR A 87 -4.69 -4.78 17.80
N PHE A 88 -4.65 -3.86 16.82
CA PHE A 88 -3.43 -3.61 16.05
C PHE A 88 -2.30 -3.08 16.93
N ALA A 89 -2.58 -2.13 17.82
CA ALA A 89 -1.58 -1.59 18.74
C ALA A 89 -0.97 -2.68 19.63
N SER A 90 -1.77 -3.64 20.10
CA SER A 90 -1.26 -4.77 20.90
C SER A 90 -0.27 -5.64 20.12
N LYS A 91 -0.50 -5.86 18.81
CA LYS A 91 0.41 -6.64 17.96
C LYS A 91 1.72 -5.91 17.75
N TYR A 92 1.66 -4.62 17.43
CA TYR A 92 2.86 -3.82 17.20
C TYR A 92 3.66 -3.54 18.48
N ARG A 93 3.02 -3.45 19.64
CA ARG A 93 3.74 -3.42 20.93
C ARG A 93 4.48 -4.73 21.21
N ALA A 94 3.93 -5.87 20.80
CA ALA A 94 4.56 -7.17 21.00
C ALA A 94 5.72 -7.43 20.02
N THR A 95 5.59 -7.02 18.75
CA THR A 95 6.58 -7.34 17.70
C THR A 95 7.53 -6.19 17.36
N GLY A 96 7.18 -4.96 17.74
CA GLY A 96 7.78 -3.75 17.21
C GLY A 96 7.48 -3.53 15.72
N PHE A 97 8.11 -2.50 15.15
CA PHE A 97 7.91 -2.10 13.74
C PHE A 97 9.09 -2.48 12.82
N ARG A 98 10.18 -3.02 13.38
CA ARG A 98 11.38 -3.40 12.61
C ARG A 98 11.06 -4.35 11.46
N GLY A 99 10.22 -5.36 11.70
CA GLY A 99 9.83 -6.34 10.68
C GLY A 99 9.15 -5.69 9.47
N PRO A 100 8.05 -4.96 9.67
CA PRO A 100 7.40 -4.19 8.59
C PRO A 100 8.35 -3.19 7.91
N PHE A 101 9.23 -2.52 8.64
CA PHE A 101 10.17 -1.57 8.02
C PHE A 101 11.27 -2.23 7.18
N ASN A 102 11.63 -3.48 7.46
CA ASN A 102 12.57 -4.22 6.61
C ASN A 102 12.07 -4.39 5.17
N TYR A 103 10.75 -4.39 4.92
CA TYR A 103 10.23 -4.43 3.55
C TYR A 103 10.72 -3.23 2.72
N TYR A 104 10.71 -2.03 3.31
CA TYR A 104 11.17 -0.80 2.65
C TYR A 104 12.69 -0.76 2.47
N ARG A 105 13.45 -1.27 3.45
CA ARG A 105 14.91 -1.40 3.36
C ARG A 105 15.35 -2.27 2.18
N CYS A 106 14.52 -3.23 1.80
CA CYS A 106 14.79 -4.14 0.69
C CYS A 106 14.36 -3.59 -0.68
N PHE A 107 13.88 -2.35 -0.82
CA PHE A 107 13.38 -1.85 -2.12
C PHE A 107 14.43 -1.87 -3.22
N ASP A 108 15.63 -1.36 -2.95
CA ASP A 108 16.75 -1.40 -3.90
C ASP A 108 17.13 -2.84 -4.24
N ARG A 109 17.22 -3.70 -3.21
CA ARG A 109 17.61 -5.09 -3.41
C ARG A 109 16.56 -5.84 -4.24
N ASN A 110 15.29 -5.61 -3.99
CA ASN A 110 14.20 -6.15 -4.78
C ASN A 110 14.26 -5.62 -6.21
N TRP A 111 14.58 -4.35 -6.43
CA TRP A 111 14.76 -3.79 -7.76
C TRP A 111 15.89 -4.48 -8.53
N GLU A 112 17.06 -4.70 -7.90
CA GLU A 112 18.18 -5.43 -8.49
C GLU A 112 17.81 -6.88 -8.84
N LEU A 113 17.18 -7.58 -7.88
CA LEU A 113 16.77 -8.97 -8.07
C LEU A 113 15.72 -9.09 -9.17
N CYS A 114 14.86 -8.07 -9.33
CA CYS A 114 13.82 -8.05 -10.35
C CYS A 114 14.34 -7.75 -11.77
N ALA A 115 15.64 -7.52 -11.97
CA ALA A 115 16.21 -7.18 -13.27
C ALA A 115 15.88 -8.22 -14.37
N ALA A 116 15.81 -9.50 -14.02
CA ALA A 116 15.47 -10.59 -14.95
C ALA A 116 14.07 -10.46 -15.57
N TRP A 117 13.14 -9.72 -14.95
CA TRP A 117 11.78 -9.52 -15.44
C TRP A 117 11.59 -8.19 -16.18
N THR A 118 12.67 -7.46 -16.47
CA THR A 118 12.59 -6.20 -17.21
C THR A 118 11.84 -6.40 -18.53
N GLY A 119 10.78 -5.61 -18.74
CA GLY A 119 9.94 -5.68 -19.95
C GLY A 119 8.93 -6.84 -19.99
N SER A 120 8.94 -7.74 -19.00
CA SER A 120 7.94 -8.82 -18.91
C SER A 120 6.56 -8.25 -18.59
N LYS A 121 5.52 -8.91 -19.13
CA LYS A 121 4.12 -8.55 -18.88
C LYS A 121 3.48 -9.47 -17.84
N ILE A 122 2.55 -8.93 -17.06
CA ILE A 122 1.68 -9.72 -16.17
C ILE A 122 0.48 -10.21 -16.98
N THR A 123 0.35 -11.52 -17.15
CA THR A 123 -0.65 -12.12 -18.04
C THR A 123 -1.90 -12.65 -17.33
N VAL A 124 -1.91 -12.68 -16.00
CA VAL A 124 -3.11 -13.05 -15.23
C VAL A 124 -4.19 -11.98 -15.38
N PRO A 125 -5.49 -12.33 -15.33
CA PRO A 125 -6.55 -11.34 -15.20
C PRO A 125 -6.37 -10.50 -13.93
N VAL A 126 -6.50 -9.18 -14.04
CA VAL A 126 -6.29 -8.25 -12.90
C VAL A 126 -7.44 -7.28 -12.80
N LYS A 127 -7.91 -7.04 -11.56
CA LYS A 127 -8.77 -5.93 -11.21
C LYS A 127 -8.04 -5.03 -10.23
N PHE A 128 -7.89 -3.76 -10.59
CA PHE A 128 -7.24 -2.76 -9.75
C PHE A 128 -8.28 -1.76 -9.21
N ILE A 129 -8.27 -1.56 -7.90
CA ILE A 129 -9.22 -0.71 -7.18
C ILE A 129 -8.41 0.18 -6.24
N VAL A 130 -8.68 1.48 -6.26
CA VAL A 130 -7.94 2.47 -5.47
C VAL A 130 -8.87 3.58 -4.99
N GLY A 131 -8.61 4.12 -3.80
CA GLY A 131 -9.29 5.33 -3.33
C GLY A 131 -8.73 6.59 -3.98
N ASP A 132 -9.58 7.57 -4.29
CA ASP A 132 -9.13 8.86 -4.84
C ASP A 132 -8.27 9.69 -3.86
N LEU A 133 -8.44 9.44 -2.55
CA LEU A 133 -7.64 10.03 -1.48
C LEU A 133 -6.44 9.16 -1.07
N ASP A 134 -6.18 8.06 -1.77
CA ASP A 134 -5.02 7.21 -1.49
C ASP A 134 -3.72 7.98 -1.80
N LEU A 135 -2.86 8.10 -0.79
CA LEU A 135 -1.56 8.76 -0.89
C LEU A 135 -0.67 8.15 -1.99
N THR A 136 -0.82 6.86 -2.25
CA THR A 136 -0.06 6.15 -3.29
C THR A 136 -0.53 6.51 -4.69
N TYR A 137 -1.82 6.78 -4.83
CA TYR A 137 -2.44 7.26 -6.06
C TYR A 137 -2.08 8.73 -6.35
N ALA A 138 -1.68 9.48 -5.33
CA ALA A 138 -1.22 10.86 -5.44
C ALA A 138 0.28 11.02 -5.78
N PHE A 139 1.05 9.94 -5.83
CA PHE A 139 2.47 10.02 -6.20
C PHE A 139 2.65 10.55 -7.63
N PRO A 140 3.65 11.41 -7.89
CA PRO A 140 3.86 12.00 -9.22
C PRO A 140 4.06 10.93 -10.30
N GLY A 141 3.27 10.95 -11.38
CA GLY A 141 3.36 9.97 -12.46
C GLY A 141 2.47 8.73 -12.28
N THR A 142 1.91 8.50 -11.08
CA THR A 142 1.07 7.31 -10.82
C THR A 142 -0.23 7.36 -11.62
N LYS A 143 -0.95 8.49 -11.59
CA LYS A 143 -2.22 8.63 -12.33
C LYS A 143 -2.00 8.55 -13.84
N GLU A 144 -0.93 9.17 -14.32
CA GLU A 144 -0.54 9.14 -15.73
C GLU A 144 -0.17 7.72 -16.17
N TYR A 145 0.50 6.94 -15.33
CA TYR A 145 0.81 5.55 -15.63
C TYR A 145 -0.44 4.67 -15.66
N ILE A 146 -1.32 4.81 -14.66
CA ILE A 146 -2.55 4.02 -14.52
C ILE A 146 -3.51 4.31 -15.68
N HIS A 147 -3.79 5.59 -15.95
CA HIS A 147 -4.83 6.00 -16.90
C HIS A 147 -4.30 6.32 -18.30
N GLY A 148 -3.01 6.63 -18.45
CA GLY A 148 -2.36 6.93 -19.73
C GLY A 148 -1.94 5.70 -20.54
N GLY A 149 -2.41 4.50 -20.16
CA GLY A 149 -2.19 3.25 -20.90
C GLY A 149 -0.89 2.51 -20.56
N GLY A 150 0.01 3.10 -19.77
CA GLY A 150 1.24 2.44 -19.31
C GLY A 150 0.95 1.17 -18.51
N PHE A 151 -0.02 1.24 -17.60
CA PHE A 151 -0.42 0.10 -16.77
C PHE A 151 -1.05 -1.02 -17.60
N LYS A 152 -2.01 -0.69 -18.47
CA LYS A 152 -2.65 -1.65 -19.39
C LYS A 152 -1.65 -2.29 -20.36
N LYS A 153 -0.60 -1.57 -20.78
CA LYS A 153 0.48 -2.11 -21.63
C LYS A 153 1.28 -3.21 -20.91
N MET A 154 1.56 -3.03 -19.61
CA MET A 154 2.30 -3.99 -18.79
C MET A 154 1.43 -5.12 -18.24
N VAL A 155 0.13 -4.87 -18.10
CA VAL A 155 -0.87 -5.84 -17.62
C VAL A 155 -2.00 -5.98 -18.65
N PRO A 156 -1.82 -6.76 -19.73
CA PRO A 156 -2.84 -6.91 -20.76
C PRO A 156 -4.18 -7.40 -20.23
N GLY A 157 -4.18 -8.22 -19.18
CA GLY A 157 -5.37 -8.74 -18.49
C GLY A 157 -6.05 -7.76 -17.51
N LEU A 158 -5.60 -6.50 -17.42
CA LEU A 158 -6.19 -5.49 -16.54
C LEU A 158 -7.61 -5.12 -16.99
N GLU A 159 -8.62 -5.37 -16.15
CA GLU A 159 -9.97 -4.83 -16.33
C GLU A 159 -10.00 -3.31 -16.09
N GLU A 160 -11.17 -2.71 -16.27
CA GLU A 160 -11.35 -1.30 -15.94
C GLU A 160 -10.89 -0.99 -14.51
N VAL A 161 -10.09 0.08 -14.38
CA VAL A 161 -9.60 0.57 -13.09
C VAL A 161 -10.76 1.22 -12.34
N VAL A 162 -10.98 0.79 -11.10
CA VAL A 162 -11.98 1.41 -10.23
C VAL A 162 -11.32 2.45 -9.34
N VAL A 163 -11.78 3.70 -9.42
CA VAL A 163 -11.39 4.78 -8.50
C VAL A 163 -12.58 5.08 -7.59
N MET A 164 -12.42 4.84 -6.29
CA MET A 164 -13.47 5.04 -5.30
C MET A 164 -13.43 6.47 -4.76
N GLU A 165 -14.49 7.23 -5.00
CA GLU A 165 -14.60 8.63 -4.57
C GLU A 165 -14.71 8.77 -3.04
N GLY A 166 -13.92 9.67 -2.47
CA GLY A 166 -13.91 9.96 -1.04
C GLY A 166 -13.36 8.81 -0.18
N VAL A 167 -12.55 7.90 -0.74
CA VAL A 167 -11.98 6.76 0.00
C VAL A 167 -10.46 6.91 0.05
N ALA A 168 -9.86 6.65 1.21
CA ALA A 168 -8.42 6.73 1.40
C ALA A 168 -7.73 5.38 1.17
N HIS A 169 -6.62 5.12 1.85
CA HIS A 169 -5.74 3.99 1.58
C HIS A 169 -6.33 2.62 1.95
N PHE A 170 -7.10 2.54 3.03
CA PHE A 170 -7.60 1.26 3.57
C PHE A 170 -9.00 0.92 3.04
N ILE A 171 -9.14 0.89 1.71
CA ILE A 171 -10.42 0.70 0.99
C ILE A 171 -11.24 -0.51 1.48
N ASN A 172 -10.56 -1.59 1.86
CA ASN A 172 -11.17 -2.84 2.31
C ASN A 172 -11.77 -2.76 3.72
N GLN A 173 -11.34 -1.79 4.53
CA GLN A 173 -11.91 -1.52 5.85
C GLN A 173 -12.89 -0.34 5.81
N GLU A 174 -12.61 0.68 4.98
CA GLU A 174 -13.48 1.85 4.84
C GLU A 174 -14.77 1.53 4.06
N LYS A 175 -14.69 0.69 3.02
CA LYS A 175 -15.83 0.29 2.17
C LYS A 175 -15.88 -1.23 1.95
N PRO A 176 -16.00 -2.04 3.02
CA PRO A 176 -15.87 -3.50 2.95
C PRO A 176 -16.90 -4.13 2.01
N GLN A 177 -18.15 -3.66 2.02
CA GLN A 177 -19.21 -4.22 1.18
C GLN A 177 -18.96 -3.98 -0.32
N GLU A 178 -18.49 -2.79 -0.67
CA GLU A 178 -18.19 -2.43 -2.06
C GLU A 178 -16.99 -3.23 -2.59
N ILE A 179 -15.94 -3.38 -1.78
CA ILE A 179 -14.79 -4.23 -2.10
C ILE A 179 -15.19 -5.70 -2.23
N ASN A 180 -16.00 -6.24 -1.31
CA ASN A 180 -16.50 -7.60 -1.38
C ASN A 180 -17.29 -7.85 -2.68
N ASN A 181 -18.16 -6.90 -3.06
CA ASN A 181 -18.91 -6.98 -4.33
C ASN A 181 -17.98 -6.94 -5.54
N HIS A 182 -16.95 -6.08 -5.53
CA HIS A 182 -15.98 -6.03 -6.62
C HIS A 182 -15.19 -7.33 -6.76
N ILE A 183 -14.78 -7.95 -5.65
CA ILE A 183 -14.09 -9.24 -5.62
C ILE A 183 -15.02 -10.33 -6.13
N PHE A 184 -16.20 -10.48 -5.54
CA PHE A 184 -17.18 -11.50 -5.90
C PHE A 184 -17.54 -11.45 -7.40
N ASN A 185 -17.85 -10.26 -7.91
CA ASN A 185 -18.19 -10.08 -9.33
C ASN A 185 -17.01 -10.33 -10.27
N PHE A 186 -15.77 -10.12 -9.81
CA PHE A 186 -14.59 -10.38 -10.63
C PHE A 186 -14.27 -11.87 -10.71
N ILE A 187 -14.25 -12.56 -9.56
CA ILE A 187 -13.87 -13.97 -9.50
C ILE A 187 -14.92 -14.88 -10.15
N ASN A 188 -16.20 -14.51 -10.14
CA ASN A 188 -17.28 -15.28 -10.79
C ASN A 188 -17.28 -15.18 -12.32
N LYS A 189 -16.32 -14.46 -12.93
CA LYS A 189 -16.11 -14.49 -14.38
C LYS A 189 -15.33 -15.73 -14.84
N PHE A 190 -14.79 -16.51 -13.90
CA PHE A 190 -13.91 -17.67 -14.12
C PHE A 190 -14.41 -18.90 -13.36
#